data_AF-A0A382YTV2-F1
#
_entry.id   AF-A0A382YTV2-F1
#
_cell.length_a   1.000
_cell.length_b   1.000
_cell.length_c   1.000
_cell.angle_alpha   90.00
_cell.angle_beta   90.00
_cell.angle_gamma   90.00
#
_symmetry.space_group_name_H-M   'P 1'
#
loop_
_entity.id
_entity.type
_entity.pdbx_description
1 polymer ?
#
loop_
_entity_poly.entity_id
_entity_poly.type
_entity_poly.pdbx_seq_one_letter_code
_entity_poly.pdbx_strand_id
1 'polypeptide(L)'
;MEKYEIPNIPTVELSKKQIERKEELLANEVKQIKVNGKNDISNLVDSFAESSFEARNIGLAAQLYYKKLHTDTAIIWSLSGSIFSAGLRQITIDSIRAKHVDALVCTGALFEQDM
;
A
#
# COMPACT_ATOMS: atom_id res chain seq x y z
N MET A 1 -35.80 -16.23 -28.56
CA MET A 1 -34.74 -15.54 -27.79
C MET A 1 -34.76 -14.08 -28.21
N GLU A 2 -35.31 -13.20 -27.38
CA GLU A 2 -35.23 -11.76 -27.63
C GLU A 2 -33.75 -11.33 -27.58
N LYS A 3 -33.31 -10.60 -28.59
CA LYS A 3 -31.98 -10.01 -28.63
C LYS A 3 -31.95 -8.86 -27.63
N TYR A 4 -31.22 -9.02 -26.53
CA TYR A 4 -30.90 -7.91 -25.65
C TYR A 4 -29.96 -6.95 -26.40
N GLU A 5 -30.45 -5.78 -26.78
CA GLU A 5 -29.63 -4.68 -27.30
C GLU A 5 -29.15 -3.81 -26.13
N ILE A 6 -27.86 -3.48 -26.12
CA ILE A 6 -27.29 -2.57 -25.13
C ILE A 6 -27.84 -1.17 -25.42
N PRO A 7 -28.52 -0.51 -24.46
CA PRO A 7 -29.04 0.83 -24.67
C PRO A 7 -27.91 1.83 -24.88
N ASN A 8 -28.17 2.86 -25.69
CA ASN A 8 -27.24 3.97 -25.84
C ASN A 8 -27.04 4.69 -24.50
N ILE A 9 -25.79 5.07 -24.23
CA ILE A 9 -25.43 5.83 -23.03
C ILE A 9 -26.18 7.16 -23.07
N PRO A 10 -26.96 7.51 -22.03
CA PRO A 10 -27.66 8.79 -21.99
C PRO A 10 -26.64 9.94 -21.98
N THR A 11 -26.82 10.90 -22.87
CA THR A 11 -26.04 12.14 -22.90
C THR A 11 -26.48 13.04 -21.76
N VAL A 12 -25.67 13.10 -20.71
CA VAL A 12 -25.89 13.98 -19.54
C VAL A 12 -25.06 15.24 -19.72
N GLU A 13 -25.71 16.40 -19.80
CA GLU A 13 -25.04 17.69 -19.70
C GLU A 13 -24.72 18.00 -18.23
N LEU A 14 -23.44 18.16 -17.92
CA LEU A 14 -22.98 18.49 -16.57
C LEU A 14 -22.95 20.02 -16.39
N SER A 15 -23.43 20.49 -15.25
CA SER A 15 -23.19 21.88 -14.83
C SER A 15 -21.70 22.15 -14.61
N LYS A 16 -21.29 23.42 -14.65
CA LYS A 16 -19.90 23.83 -14.38
C LYS A 16 -19.35 23.24 -13.07
N LYS A 17 -20.14 23.27 -11.99
CA LYS A 17 -19.79 22.70 -10.69
C LYS A 17 -19.56 21.18 -10.74
N GLN A 18 -20.37 20.46 -11.54
CA GLN A 18 -20.22 19.02 -11.71
C GLN A 18 -18.99 18.67 -12.55
N ILE A 19 -18.64 19.49 -13.53
CA ILE A 19 -17.40 19.33 -14.33
C ILE A 19 -16.19 19.49 -13.42
N GLU A 20 -16.12 20.59 -12.66
CA GLU A 20 -15.03 20.83 -11.70
C GLU A 20 -14.90 19.69 -10.69
N ARG A 21 -16.03 19.21 -10.14
CA ARG A 21 -16.02 18.06 -9.22
C ARG A 21 -15.57 16.76 -9.88
N LYS A 22 -15.95 16.52 -11.13
CA LYS A 22 -15.52 15.34 -11.90
C LYS A 22 -14.01 15.38 -12.14
N GLU A 23 -13.47 16.53 -12.53
CA GLU A 23 -12.03 16.70 -12.73
C GLU A 23 -11.25 16.45 -11.43
N GLU A 24 -11.74 16.98 -10.30
CA GLU A 24 -11.15 16.73 -8.98
C GLU A 24 -11.16 15.23 -8.61
N LEU A 25 -12.30 14.56 -8.79
CA LEU A 25 -12.45 13.13 -8.48
C LEU A 25 -11.59 12.23 -9.37
N LEU A 26 -11.38 12.63 -10.63
CA LEU A 26 -10.65 11.86 -11.63
C LEU A 26 -9.19 12.32 -11.79
N ALA A 27 -8.71 13.22 -10.92
CA ALA A 27 -7.35 13.76 -10.99
C ALA A 27 -6.26 12.68 -10.80
N ASN A 28 -6.56 11.60 -10.08
CA ASN A 28 -5.63 10.51 -9.79
C ASN A 28 -6.14 9.21 -10.42
N GLU A 29 -5.66 8.92 -11.63
CA GLU A 29 -6.02 7.71 -12.37
C GLU A 29 -5.44 6.45 -11.69
N VAL A 30 -6.24 5.36 -11.67
CA VAL A 30 -5.77 4.04 -11.26
C VAL A 30 -5.03 3.38 -12.42
N LYS A 31 -3.76 3.02 -12.20
CA LYS A 31 -2.93 2.36 -13.21
C LYS A 31 -2.98 0.84 -13.07
N GLN A 32 -3.06 0.15 -14.22
CA GLN A 32 -3.04 -1.30 -14.27
C GLN A 32 -1.62 -1.83 -14.01
N ILE A 33 -1.49 -2.77 -13.08
CA ILE A 33 -0.22 -3.42 -12.76
C ILE A 33 0.12 -4.40 -13.89
N LYS A 34 1.30 -4.23 -14.51
CA LYS A 34 1.80 -5.12 -15.57
C LYS A 34 2.99 -5.89 -15.05
N VAL A 35 2.79 -7.18 -14.73
CA VAL A 35 3.88 -8.08 -14.36
C VAL A 35 4.51 -8.64 -15.63
N ASN A 36 5.80 -8.41 -15.82
CA ASN A 36 6.60 -9.07 -16.86
C ASN A 36 7.82 -9.72 -16.21
N GLY A 37 8.47 -10.67 -16.90
CA GLY A 37 9.58 -11.44 -16.36
C GLY A 37 10.84 -10.65 -15.98
N LYS A 38 10.87 -9.32 -16.17
CA LYS A 38 11.96 -8.43 -15.76
C LYS A 38 11.65 -7.61 -14.51
N ASN A 39 10.42 -7.67 -13.99
CA ASN A 39 10.06 -6.93 -12.79
C ASN A 39 10.59 -7.65 -11.56
N ASP A 40 11.43 -6.99 -10.77
CA ASP A 40 11.71 -7.44 -9.40
C ASP A 40 10.53 -7.12 -8.47
N ILE A 41 10.58 -7.68 -7.26
CA ILE A 41 9.51 -7.54 -6.25
C ILE A 41 9.37 -6.08 -5.81
N SER A 42 10.47 -5.32 -5.76
CA SER A 42 10.47 -3.91 -5.38
C SER A 42 9.66 -3.07 -6.37
N ASN A 43 9.89 -3.25 -7.68
CA ASN A 43 9.14 -2.59 -8.74
C ASN A 43 7.65 -2.95 -8.70
N LEU A 44 7.32 -4.21 -8.34
CA LEU A 44 5.93 -4.62 -8.15
C LEU A 44 5.28 -3.86 -6.99
N VAL A 45 5.92 -3.80 -5.83
CA VAL A 45 5.39 -3.08 -4.66
C VAL A 45 5.27 -1.58 -4.93
N ASP A 46 6.24 -0.98 -5.62
CA ASP A 46 6.18 0.44 -6.02
C ASP A 46 4.99 0.71 -6.95
N SER A 47 4.71 -0.20 -7.88
CA SER A 47 3.55 -0.07 -8.77
C SER A 47 2.21 -0.10 -8.04
N PHE A 48 2.16 -0.65 -6.81
CA PHE A 48 0.93 -0.68 -6.04
C PHE A 48 0.47 0.72 -5.61
N ALA A 49 1.38 1.69 -5.44
CA ALA A 49 1.03 3.08 -5.08
C ALA A 49 0.09 3.75 -6.10
N GLU A 50 0.15 3.31 -7.36
CA GLU A 50 -0.68 3.82 -8.46
C GLU A 50 -1.97 3.00 -8.65
N SER A 51 -2.16 1.93 -7.88
CA SER A 51 -3.34 1.07 -7.91
C SER A 51 -4.46 1.65 -7.01
N SER A 52 -5.44 0.83 -6.61
CA SER A 52 -6.55 1.20 -5.71
C SER A 52 -6.59 0.32 -4.46
N PHE A 53 -7.51 0.64 -3.54
CA PHE A 53 -7.74 -0.10 -2.29
C PHE A 53 -6.44 -0.29 -1.47
N GLU A 54 -6.25 -1.46 -0.86
CA GLU A 54 -5.09 -1.72 0.00
C GLU A 54 -3.75 -1.82 -0.73
N ALA A 55 -3.76 -2.10 -2.03
CA ALA A 55 -2.53 -2.07 -2.81
C ALA A 55 -1.90 -0.66 -2.74
N ARG A 56 -2.70 0.39 -2.95
CA ARG A 56 -2.24 1.78 -2.83
C ARG A 56 -1.61 2.06 -1.48
N ASN A 57 -2.26 1.63 -0.40
CA ASN A 57 -1.76 1.84 0.96
C ASN A 57 -0.40 1.15 1.17
N ILE A 58 -0.24 -0.09 0.69
CA ILE A 58 1.03 -0.83 0.79
C ILE A 58 2.15 -0.11 0.03
N GLY A 59 1.90 0.28 -1.23
CA GLY A 59 2.90 0.97 -2.05
C GLY A 59 3.31 2.32 -1.46
N LEU A 60 2.34 3.13 -1.02
CA LEU A 60 2.62 4.42 -0.38
C LEU A 60 3.35 4.26 0.97
N ALA A 61 2.98 3.25 1.77
CA ALA A 61 3.65 2.95 3.03
C ALA A 61 5.11 2.52 2.80
N ALA A 62 5.37 1.68 1.79
CA ALA A 62 6.72 1.27 1.41
C ALA A 62 7.58 2.47 0.98
N GLN A 63 7.06 3.34 0.11
CA GLN A 63 7.75 4.55 -0.33
C GLN A 63 8.02 5.51 0.83
N LEU A 64 7.04 5.72 1.72
CA LEU A 64 7.19 6.57 2.89
C LEU A 64 8.26 6.02 3.84
N TYR A 65 8.20 4.72 4.16
CA TYR A 65 9.14 4.07 5.04
C TYR A 65 10.56 4.13 4.46
N TYR A 66 10.74 3.79 3.18
CA TYR A 66 12.02 3.90 2.48
C TYR A 66 12.57 5.33 2.53
N LYS A 67 11.74 6.35 2.25
CA LYS A 67 12.15 7.75 2.35
C LYS A 67 12.59 8.11 3.77
N LYS A 68 11.88 7.64 4.80
CA LYS A 68 12.19 7.96 6.20
C LYS A 68 13.45 7.29 6.72
N LEU A 69 13.79 6.10 6.23
CA LEU A 69 15.08 5.43 6.52
C LEU A 69 16.30 6.28 6.10
N HIS A 70 16.16 7.21 5.15
CA HIS A 70 17.23 8.06 4.65
C HIS A 70 17.26 9.45 5.29
N THR A 71 16.48 9.67 6.35
CA THR A 71 16.38 10.95 7.04
C THR A 71 16.70 10.78 8.52
N ASP A 72 17.01 11.89 9.21
CA ASP A 72 17.10 11.91 10.66
C ASP A 72 15.69 11.87 11.28
N THR A 73 15.04 10.70 11.18
CA THR A 73 13.70 10.44 11.72
C THR A 73 13.76 9.17 12.54
N ALA A 74 13.40 9.26 13.82
CA ALA A 74 13.26 8.09 14.68
C ALA A 74 12.07 7.21 14.22
N ILE A 75 12.32 5.91 14.08
CA ILE A 75 11.36 4.90 13.66
C ILE A 75 11.00 4.02 14.85
N ILE A 76 9.72 4.04 15.22
CA ILE A 76 9.15 3.21 16.27
C ILE A 76 8.18 2.22 15.64
N TRP A 77 8.39 0.92 15.85
CA TRP A 77 7.44 -0.10 15.44
C TRP A 77 6.55 -0.52 16.61
N SER A 78 5.24 -0.41 16.40
CA SER A 78 4.22 -0.89 17.33
C SER A 78 3.65 -2.22 16.83
N LEU A 79 4.06 -3.33 17.46
CA LEU A 79 3.81 -4.69 16.95
C LEU A 79 2.81 -5.45 17.84
N SER A 80 1.84 -6.10 17.21
CA SER A 80 0.92 -7.03 17.88
C SER A 80 1.63 -8.32 18.26
N GLY A 81 1.25 -8.94 19.38
CA GLY A 81 1.86 -10.20 19.84
C GLY A 81 1.75 -11.37 18.87
N SER A 82 0.82 -11.37 17.92
CA SER A 82 0.62 -12.49 16.99
C SER A 82 1.56 -12.53 15.79
N ILE A 83 2.33 -11.47 15.52
CA ILE A 83 3.11 -11.37 14.27
C ILE A 83 4.26 -12.38 14.18
N PHE A 84 4.82 -12.81 15.32
CA PHE A 84 5.91 -13.78 15.34
C PHE A 84 5.39 -15.18 15.01
N SER A 85 4.28 -15.59 15.62
CA SER A 85 3.54 -16.80 15.23
C SER A 85 3.06 -16.76 13.78
N ALA A 86 2.75 -15.57 13.25
CA ALA A 86 2.38 -15.39 11.86
C ALA A 86 3.57 -15.47 10.87
N GLY A 87 4.78 -15.74 11.35
CA GLY A 87 5.97 -15.92 10.52
C GLY A 87 6.76 -14.63 10.23
N LEU A 88 6.45 -13.51 10.89
CA LEU A 88 7.14 -12.21 10.69
C LEU A 88 8.29 -11.98 11.69
N ARG A 89 8.68 -13.02 12.43
CA ARG A 89 9.77 -12.95 13.41
C ARG A 89 11.11 -12.58 12.75
N GLN A 90 11.50 -13.31 11.70
CA GLN A 90 12.82 -13.16 11.11
C GLN A 90 13.03 -11.78 10.46
N ILE A 91 12.04 -11.29 9.72
CA ILE A 91 12.11 -9.94 9.12
C ILE A 91 12.22 -8.85 10.19
N THR A 92 11.58 -9.04 11.35
CA THR A 92 11.70 -8.11 12.49
C THR A 92 13.12 -8.10 13.04
N ILE A 93 13.70 -9.29 13.28
CA ILE A 93 15.09 -9.43 13.76
C ILE A 93 16.08 -8.80 12.78
N ASP A 94 15.93 -9.08 11.49
CA ASP A 94 16.84 -8.58 10.46
C ASP A 94 16.75 -7.06 10.33
N SER A 95 15.55 -6.50 10.44
CA SER A 95 15.33 -5.04 10.41
C SER A 95 15.98 -4.33 11.61
N ILE A 96 15.91 -4.92 12.81
CA ILE A 96 16.57 -4.38 14.01
C ILE A 96 18.10 -4.43 13.83
N ARG A 97 18.64 -5.57 13.37
CA ARG A 97 20.08 -5.73 13.13
C ARG A 97 20.60 -4.76 12.07
N ALA A 98 19.81 -4.48 11.05
CA ALA A 98 20.09 -3.51 10.00
C ALA A 98 19.86 -2.05 10.44
N LYS A 99 19.46 -1.81 11.70
CA LYS A 99 19.14 -0.48 12.25
C LYS A 99 18.05 0.24 11.45
N HIS A 100 17.04 -0.49 10.99
CA HIS A 100 15.87 0.07 10.32
C HIS A 100 14.76 0.48 11.30
N VAL A 101 14.97 0.24 12.60
CA VAL A 101 14.04 0.52 13.69
C VAL A 101 14.83 0.96 14.91
N ASP A 102 14.41 2.06 15.54
CA ASP A 102 15.07 2.61 16.72
C ASP A 102 14.45 2.11 18.03
N ALA A 103 13.14 1.85 18.02
CA ALA A 103 12.45 1.29 19.18
C ALA A 103 11.31 0.34 18.79
N LEU A 104 11.10 -0.67 19.63
CA LEU A 104 9.93 -1.56 19.56
C LEU A 104 8.98 -1.28 20.73
N VAL A 105 7.70 -1.21 20.41
CA VAL A 105 6.60 -1.21 21.39
C VAL A 105 5.72 -2.40 21.05
N CYS A 106 5.56 -3.35 21.96
CA CYS A 106 4.80 -4.57 21.71
C CYS A 106 4.12 -5.10 22.97
N THR A 107 3.18 -6.02 22.78
CA THR A 107 2.58 -6.76 23.90
C THR A 107 3.55 -7.83 24.41
N GLY A 108 3.37 -8.26 25.66
CA GLY A 108 4.20 -9.33 26.25
C GLY A 108 4.21 -10.64 25.45
N ALA A 109 3.12 -10.93 24.74
CA ALA A 109 2.99 -12.11 23.88
C ALA A 109 4.04 -12.16 22.74
N LEU A 110 4.52 -10.99 22.27
CA LEU A 110 5.57 -10.97 21.24
C LEU A 110 6.88 -11.53 21.79
N PHE A 111 7.23 -11.18 23.04
CA PHE A 111 8.43 -11.70 23.71
C PHE A 111 8.29 -13.18 24.08
N GLU A 112 7.11 -13.60 24.53
CA GLU A 112 6.83 -15.02 24.82
C GLU A 112 7.04 -15.90 23.58
N GLN A 113 6.64 -15.43 22.41
CA GLN A 113 6.83 -16.15 21.15
C GLN A 113 8.25 -16.07 20.57
N ASP A 114 9.08 -15.16 21.10
CA ASP A 114 10.47 -15.00 20.66
C ASP A 114 11.44 -15.94 21.37
N MET A 115 11.12 -16.28 22.62
CA MET A 115 11.87 -17.16 23.54
C MET A 115 11.74 -18.63 23.18
#